data_AF-A0AAW8UBF9-F1
#
_entry.id   AF-A0AAW8UBF9-F1
#
_cell.length_a   1.000
_cell.length_b   1.000
_cell.length_c   1.000
_cell.angle_alpha   90.00
_cell.angle_beta   90.00
_cell.angle_gamma   90.00
#
_symmetry.space_group_name_H-M   'P 1'
#
loop_
_entity.id
_entity.type
_entity.pdbx_description
1 polymer ?
#
loop_
_entity_poly.entity_id
_entity_poly.type
_entity_poly.pdbx_seq_one_letter_code
_entity_poly.pdbx_strand_id
1 'polypeptide(L)'
;MAKGKYEEWLTAEGLILLEGWARDGLTDKQIAKNMRITEQTLNVWKKKYPSLSESLKKGKAVIDYEVENALLKNALEGDTTAQIFWLKNRRADMWRNKVETNQKQQNRLLEAQADAAVAKAKILADSADKLSGNIKNNELLKALVEVPIVEKEEDDS
;
A
#
# COMPACT_ATOMS: atom_id res chain seq x y z
N MET A 1 -19.42 -31.99 -23.00
CA MET A 1 -18.93 -31.13 -21.89
C MET A 1 -19.85 -29.93 -21.77
N ALA A 2 -20.25 -29.55 -20.56
CA ALA A 2 -21.05 -28.34 -20.37
C ALA A 2 -20.18 -27.12 -20.74
N LYS A 3 -20.60 -26.36 -21.75
CA LYS A 3 -19.93 -25.10 -22.11
C LYS A 3 -20.05 -24.12 -20.95
N GLY A 4 -18.95 -23.45 -20.63
CA GLY A 4 -19.00 -22.41 -19.62
C GLY A 4 -19.73 -21.19 -20.15
N LYS A 5 -20.62 -20.57 -19.35
CA LYS A 5 -21.36 -19.35 -19.75
C LYS A 5 -20.47 -18.24 -20.32
N TYR A 6 -19.18 -18.20 -19.98
CA TYR A 6 -18.23 -17.22 -20.50
C TYR A 6 -18.01 -17.32 -22.00
N GLU A 7 -18.16 -18.50 -22.61
CA GLU A 7 -17.92 -18.71 -24.04
C GLU A 7 -18.85 -17.84 -24.90
N GLU A 8 -20.11 -17.67 -24.48
CA GLU A 8 -21.10 -16.81 -25.14
C GLU A 8 -20.62 -15.34 -25.19
N TRP A 9 -19.97 -14.88 -24.13
CA TRP A 9 -19.51 -13.50 -24.00
C TRP A 9 -18.14 -13.24 -24.64
N LEU A 10 -17.43 -14.29 -25.04
CA LEU A 10 -16.18 -14.19 -25.81
C LEU A 10 -16.43 -14.17 -27.33
N THR A 11 -17.67 -14.36 -27.76
CA THR A 11 -18.05 -14.19 -29.17
C THR A 11 -18.02 -12.72 -29.57
N ALA A 12 -17.93 -12.44 -30.88
CA ALA A 12 -17.98 -11.08 -31.40
C ALA A 12 -19.28 -10.35 -30.97
N GLU A 13 -20.42 -11.03 -31.03
CA GLU A 13 -21.72 -10.49 -30.62
C GLU A 13 -21.76 -10.17 -29.12
N GLY A 14 -21.27 -11.09 -28.28
CA GLY A 14 -21.17 -10.89 -26.83
C GLY A 14 -20.29 -9.70 -26.46
N LEU A 15 -19.15 -9.54 -27.14
CA LEU A 15 -18.26 -8.39 -26.96
C LEU A 15 -18.90 -7.07 -27.42
N ILE A 16 -19.67 -7.08 -28.50
CA ILE A 16 -20.42 -5.89 -28.98
C ILE A 16 -21.47 -5.48 -27.95
N LEU A 17 -22.21 -6.44 -27.38
CA LEU A 17 -23.22 -6.13 -26.36
C LEU A 17 -22.59 -5.55 -25.08
N LEU A 18 -21.45 -6.09 -24.64
CA LEU A 18 -20.72 -5.57 -23.50
C LEU A 18 -20.20 -4.15 -23.73
N GLU A 19 -19.65 -3.88 -24.92
CA GLU A 19 -19.21 -2.55 -25.32
C GLU A 19 -20.39 -1.56 -25.32
N GLY A 20 -21.53 -1.98 -25.90
CA GLY A 20 -22.76 -1.19 -25.93
C GLY A 20 -23.27 -0.84 -24.53
N TRP A 21 -23.39 -1.82 -23.64
CA TRP A 21 -23.82 -1.56 -22.27
C TRP A 21 -22.86 -0.67 -21.49
N ALA A 22 -21.55 -0.86 -21.68
CA ALA A 22 -20.55 0.01 -21.08
C ALA A 22 -20.67 1.45 -21.59
N ARG A 23 -20.91 1.64 -22.89
CA ARG A 23 -21.16 2.95 -23.50
C ARG A 23 -22.45 3.60 -22.98
N ASP A 24 -23.48 2.81 -22.71
CA ASP A 24 -24.74 3.31 -22.13
C ASP A 24 -24.60 3.64 -20.63
N GLY A 25 -23.39 3.53 -20.05
CA GLY A 25 -23.10 3.90 -18.67
C GLY A 25 -23.48 2.83 -17.64
N LEU A 26 -23.74 1.59 -18.05
CA LEU A 26 -24.06 0.52 -17.10
C LEU A 26 -22.85 0.17 -16.23
N THR A 27 -23.11 0.03 -14.93
CA THR A 27 -22.12 -0.48 -13.97
C THR A 27 -21.84 -1.96 -14.19
N ASP A 28 -20.66 -2.42 -13.79
CA ASP A 28 -20.28 -3.83 -13.89
C ASP A 28 -21.28 -4.75 -13.17
N LYS A 29 -21.92 -4.27 -12.09
CA LYS A 29 -23.00 -4.98 -11.38
C LYS A 29 -24.26 -5.14 -12.24
N GLN A 30 -24.67 -4.10 -12.95
CA GLN A 30 -25.82 -4.15 -13.87
C GLN A 30 -25.51 -5.04 -15.09
N ILE A 31 -24.30 -4.94 -15.63
CA ILE A 31 -23.84 -5.79 -16.74
C ILE A 31 -23.83 -7.26 -16.30
N ALA A 32 -23.28 -7.58 -15.13
CA ALA A 32 -23.29 -8.94 -14.59
C ALA A 32 -24.73 -9.48 -14.41
N LYS A 33 -25.65 -8.62 -13.96
CA LYS A 33 -27.08 -8.96 -13.85
C LYS A 33 -27.69 -9.29 -15.22
N ASN A 34 -27.39 -8.51 -16.26
CA ASN A 34 -27.86 -8.77 -17.64
C ASN A 34 -27.30 -10.10 -18.17
N MET A 35 -26.05 -10.41 -17.85
CA MET A 35 -25.40 -11.69 -18.18
C MET A 35 -25.88 -12.87 -17.32
N ARG A 36 -26.75 -12.63 -16.33
CA ARG A 36 -27.23 -13.62 -15.35
C ARG A 36 -26.09 -14.31 -14.59
N ILE A 37 -25.10 -13.52 -14.17
CA ILE A 37 -23.98 -13.93 -13.32
C ILE A 37 -23.82 -12.96 -12.15
N THR A 38 -22.97 -13.30 -11.19
CA THR A 38 -22.62 -12.37 -10.11
C THR A 38 -21.53 -11.40 -10.60
N GLU A 39 -21.48 -10.22 -9.99
CA GLU A 39 -20.42 -9.23 -10.24
C GLU A 39 -19.02 -9.82 -10.00
N GLN A 40 -18.88 -10.69 -9.00
CA GLN A 40 -17.64 -11.40 -8.71
C GLN A 40 -17.22 -12.32 -9.87
N THR A 41 -18.16 -13.06 -10.46
CA THR A 41 -17.91 -13.88 -11.64
C THR A 41 -17.42 -13.03 -12.81
N LEU A 42 -18.07 -11.89 -13.07
CA LEU A 42 -17.64 -10.95 -14.11
C LEU A 42 -16.22 -10.42 -13.84
N ASN A 43 -15.90 -10.09 -12.59
CA ASN A 43 -14.56 -9.63 -12.19
C ASN A 43 -13.48 -10.70 -12.41
N VAL A 44 -13.78 -11.97 -12.14
CA VAL A 44 -12.88 -13.09 -12.46
C VAL A 44 -12.71 -13.24 -13.97
N TRP A 45 -13.79 -13.14 -14.74
CA TRP A 45 -13.74 -13.29 -16.20
C TRP A 45 -12.97 -12.17 -16.88
N LYS A 46 -13.13 -10.91 -16.46
CA LYS A 46 -12.32 -9.78 -16.96
C LYS A 46 -10.81 -9.97 -16.74
N LYS A 47 -10.42 -10.64 -15.66
CA LYS A 47 -9.00 -10.97 -15.39
C LYS A 47 -8.52 -12.11 -16.27
N LYS A 48 -9.37 -13.13 -16.47
CA LYS A 48 -9.02 -14.34 -17.23
C LYS A 48 -9.04 -14.11 -18.74
N TYR A 49 -9.91 -13.23 -19.22
CA TYR A 49 -10.13 -12.99 -20.65
C TYR A 49 -10.00 -11.48 -20.94
N PRO A 50 -8.83 -11.03 -21.42
CA PRO A 50 -8.58 -9.61 -21.70
C PRO A 50 -9.57 -8.97 -22.68
N SER A 51 -10.09 -9.73 -23.66
CA SER A 51 -11.06 -9.24 -24.64
C SER A 51 -12.33 -8.66 -24.01
N LEU A 52 -12.85 -9.28 -22.93
CA LEU A 52 -14.00 -8.76 -22.18
C LEU A 52 -13.67 -7.41 -21.54
N SER A 53 -12.48 -7.31 -20.94
CA SER A 53 -12.01 -6.09 -20.28
C SER A 53 -11.79 -4.97 -21.29
N GLU A 54 -11.21 -5.28 -22.45
CA GLU A 54 -10.98 -4.33 -23.55
C GLU A 54 -12.29 -3.79 -24.13
N SER A 55 -13.27 -4.66 -24.41
CA SER A 55 -14.60 -4.26 -24.87
C SER A 55 -15.27 -3.29 -23.88
N LEU A 56 -15.29 -3.64 -22.59
CA LEU A 56 -15.88 -2.79 -21.54
C LEU A 56 -15.15 -1.44 -21.39
N LYS A 57 -13.82 -1.44 -21.48
CA LYS A 57 -13.03 -0.20 -21.43
C LYS A 57 -13.30 0.70 -22.64
N LYS A 58 -13.41 0.12 -23.82
CA LYS A 58 -13.70 0.84 -25.06
C LYS A 58 -15.06 1.53 -24.99
N GLY A 59 -16.08 0.84 -24.50
CA GLY A 59 -17.40 1.44 -24.27
C GLY A 59 -17.36 2.59 -23.25
N LYS A 60 -16.65 2.40 -22.13
CA LYS A 60 -16.51 3.41 -21.07
C LYS A 60 -15.84 4.70 -21.54
N ALA A 61 -14.84 4.61 -22.42
CA ALA A 61 -14.14 5.78 -22.93
C ALA A 61 -15.07 6.78 -23.65
N VAL A 62 -16.13 6.29 -24.32
CA VAL A 62 -17.10 7.14 -25.01
C VAL A 62 -17.94 7.94 -24.02
N ILE A 63 -18.50 7.27 -23.02
CA ILE A 63 -19.34 7.94 -22.00
C ILE A 63 -18.49 8.84 -21.09
N ASP A 64 -17.26 8.46 -20.79
CA ASP A 64 -16.31 9.32 -20.05
C ASP A 64 -16.12 10.66 -20.78
N TYR A 65 -15.96 10.63 -22.11
CA TYR A 65 -15.83 11.84 -22.92
C TYR A 65 -17.11 12.70 -22.92
N GLU A 66 -18.29 12.08 -22.97
CA GLU A 66 -19.56 12.82 -22.87
C GLU A 66 -19.73 13.51 -21.51
N VAL A 67 -19.36 12.81 -20.42
CA VAL A 67 -19.37 13.36 -19.07
C VAL A 67 -18.37 14.51 -18.93
N GLU A 68 -17.17 14.38 -19.49
CA GLU A 68 -16.16 15.46 -19.52
C GLU A 68 -16.67 16.71 -20.24
N ASN A 69 -17.34 16.54 -21.39
CA ASN A 69 -17.93 17.65 -22.14
C ASN A 69 -19.06 18.33 -21.37
N ALA A 70 -19.95 17.55 -20.74
CA ALA A 70 -21.01 18.08 -19.90
C ALA A 70 -20.46 18.84 -18.69
N LEU A 71 -19.42 18.30 -18.04
CA LEU A 71 -18.72 18.96 -16.93
C LEU A 71 -18.12 20.30 -17.37
N LEU A 72 -17.44 20.32 -18.52
CA LEU A 72 -16.87 21.55 -19.08
C LEU A 72 -17.96 22.58 -19.37
N LYS A 73 -19.06 22.18 -20.01
CA LYS A 73 -20.19 23.07 -20.31
C LYS A 73 -20.74 23.70 -19.03
N ASN A 74 -21.05 22.90 -18.02
CA ASN A 74 -21.58 23.41 -16.74
C ASN A 74 -20.58 24.35 -16.04
N ALA A 75 -19.29 24.04 -16.11
CA ALA A 75 -18.25 24.91 -15.56
C ALA A 75 -18.21 26.28 -16.28
N LEU A 76 -18.36 26.29 -17.61
CA LEU A 76 -18.41 27.53 -18.40
C LEU A 76 -19.69 28.33 -18.15
N GLU A 77 -20.80 27.66 -17.81
CA GLU A 77 -22.07 28.30 -17.44
C GLU A 77 -22.08 28.89 -16.01
N GLY A 78 -21.00 28.69 -15.24
CA GLY A 78 -20.83 29.30 -13.92
C GLY A 78 -21.09 28.37 -12.74
N ASP A 79 -21.25 27.06 -12.96
CA ASP A 79 -21.34 26.12 -11.85
C ASP A 79 -19.99 26.03 -11.12
N THR A 80 -19.92 26.62 -9.93
CA THR A 80 -18.70 26.67 -9.11
C THR A 80 -18.17 25.28 -8.77
N THR A 81 -19.04 24.29 -8.59
CA THR A 81 -18.64 22.91 -8.29
C THR A 81 -17.99 22.27 -9.51
N ALA A 82 -18.60 22.40 -10.68
CA ALA A 82 -18.04 21.94 -11.94
C ALA A 82 -16.69 22.62 -12.25
N GLN A 83 -16.57 23.93 -11.99
CA GLN A 83 -15.31 24.66 -12.11
C GLN A 83 -14.22 24.12 -11.19
N ILE A 84 -14.55 23.85 -9.91
CA ILE A 84 -13.62 23.24 -8.95
C ILE A 84 -13.15 21.87 -9.43
N PHE A 85 -14.07 21.00 -9.88
CA PHE A 85 -13.71 19.68 -10.40
C PHE A 85 -12.84 19.78 -11.66
N TRP A 86 -13.20 20.66 -12.59
CA TRP A 86 -12.43 20.88 -13.81
C TRP A 86 -10.99 21.34 -13.51
N LEU A 87 -10.83 22.30 -12.59
CA LEU A 87 -9.52 22.80 -12.16
C LEU A 87 -8.67 21.72 -11.47
N LYS A 88 -9.28 20.90 -10.60
CA LYS A 88 -8.60 19.77 -9.93
C LYS A 88 -8.12 18.71 -10.94
N ASN A 89 -8.84 18.49 -12.02
CA ASN A 89 -8.48 17.52 -13.05
C ASN A 89 -7.42 18.06 -14.03
N ARG A 90 -7.55 19.30 -14.52
CA ARG A 90 -6.68 19.88 -15.57
C ARG A 90 -5.48 20.67 -15.04
N ARG A 91 -5.53 21.15 -13.80
CA ARG A 91 -4.45 21.90 -13.12
C ARG A 91 -4.16 21.28 -11.75
N ALA A 92 -3.99 19.96 -11.74
CA ALA A 92 -3.76 19.19 -10.53
C ALA A 92 -2.50 19.63 -9.77
N ASP A 93 -1.47 20.08 -10.46
CA ASP A 93 -0.26 20.68 -9.89
C ASP A 93 -0.54 21.91 -9.00
N MET A 94 -1.55 22.70 -9.37
CA MET A 94 -1.94 23.93 -8.67
C MET A 94 -3.09 23.72 -7.68
N TRP A 95 -3.99 22.77 -7.95
CA TRP A 95 -5.27 22.63 -7.24
C TRP A 95 -5.44 21.32 -6.46
N ARG A 96 -4.51 20.36 -6.58
CA ARG A 96 -4.51 19.15 -5.73
C ARG A 96 -3.93 19.51 -4.37
N ASN A 97 -4.68 19.24 -3.30
CA ASN A 97 -4.22 19.44 -1.93
C ASN A 97 -2.87 18.75 -1.71
N LYS A 98 -1.80 19.54 -1.54
CA LYS A 98 -0.40 19.08 -1.47
C LYS A 98 0.08 18.79 -0.04
N VAL A 99 -0.75 19.05 0.97
CA VAL A 99 -0.31 19.25 2.36
C VAL A 99 -0.19 17.95 3.17
N GLU A 100 -0.98 16.91 2.89
CA GLU A 100 -1.04 15.73 3.76
C GLU A 100 0.05 14.67 3.51
N THR A 101 0.53 14.51 2.27
CA THR A 101 1.46 13.44 1.93
C THR A 101 2.87 13.70 2.45
N ASN A 102 3.35 14.94 2.34
CA ASN A 102 4.69 15.31 2.79
C ASN A 102 4.78 15.29 4.32
N GLN A 103 3.79 15.84 5.02
CA GLN A 103 3.76 15.83 6.48
C GLN A 103 3.72 14.40 7.03
N LYS A 104 2.88 13.52 6.45
CA LYS A 104 2.77 12.12 6.90
C LYS A 104 4.02 11.30 6.57
N GLN A 105 4.73 11.61 5.48
CA GLN A 105 6.03 10.99 5.18
C GLN A 105 7.12 11.49 6.13
N GLN A 106 7.15 12.80 6.40
CA GLN A 106 8.10 13.41 7.31
C GLN A 106 7.91 12.92 8.75
N ASN A 107 6.67 12.80 9.22
CA ASN A 107 6.36 12.26 10.55
C ASN A 107 6.79 10.78 10.67
N ARG A 108 6.52 9.95 9.65
CA ARG A 108 6.96 8.55 9.65
C ARG A 108 8.49 8.41 9.64
N LEU A 109 9.19 9.29 8.93
CA LEU A 109 10.65 9.33 8.94
C LEU A 109 11.17 9.71 10.33
N LEU A 110 10.56 10.70 10.97
CA LEU A 110 10.93 11.16 12.31
C LEU A 110 10.65 10.09 13.37
N GLU A 111 9.51 9.40 13.29
CA GLU A 111 9.16 8.27 14.16
C GLU A 111 10.17 7.12 14.00
N ALA A 112 10.50 6.72 12.76
CA ALA A 112 11.48 5.68 12.50
C ALA A 112 12.89 6.07 12.98
N GLN A 113 13.27 7.34 12.86
CA GLN A 113 14.54 7.86 13.39
C GLN A 113 14.57 7.83 14.93
N ALA A 114 13.46 8.16 15.58
CA ALA A 114 13.33 8.10 17.03
C ALA A 114 13.43 6.65 17.53
N ASP A 115 12.73 5.71 16.88
CA ASP A 115 12.78 4.28 17.22
C ASP A 115 14.20 3.71 17.06
N ALA A 116 14.90 4.09 15.97
CA ALA A 116 16.29 3.68 15.75
C ALA A 116 17.24 4.26 16.82
N ALA A 117 17.01 5.51 17.26
CA ALA A 117 17.80 6.14 18.32
C ALA A 117 17.58 5.44 19.67
N VAL A 118 16.34 5.06 20.01
CA VAL A 118 16.01 4.31 21.22
C VAL A 118 16.66 2.93 21.20
N ALA A 119 16.57 2.21 20.08
CA ALA A 119 17.23 0.91 19.93
C ALA A 119 18.75 1.02 20.09
N LYS A 120 19.36 2.05 19.49
CA LYS A 120 20.80 2.32 19.62
C LYS A 120 21.19 2.63 21.07
N ALA A 121 20.42 3.46 21.77
CA ALA A 121 20.67 3.79 23.17
C ALA A 121 20.57 2.55 24.07
N LYS A 122 19.61 1.67 23.82
CA LYS A 122 19.46 0.41 24.55
C LYS A 122 20.66 -0.52 24.34
N ILE A 123 21.11 -0.70 23.09
CA ILE A 123 22.30 -1.51 22.78
C ILE A 123 23.55 -0.97 23.47
N LEU A 124 23.70 0.36 23.52
CA LEU A 124 24.82 1.01 24.21
C LEU A 124 24.77 0.79 25.73
N ALA A 125 23.59 0.89 26.33
CA ALA A 125 23.40 0.60 27.76
C ALA A 125 23.73 -0.88 28.08
N ASP A 126 23.17 -1.82 27.31
CA ASP A 126 23.43 -3.26 27.47
C ASP A 126 24.92 -3.60 27.30
N SER A 127 25.64 -2.86 26.44
CA SER A 127 27.07 -3.01 26.22
C SER A 127 27.90 -2.44 27.38
N ALA A 128 27.48 -1.31 27.96
CA ALA A 128 28.12 -0.69 29.11
C ALA A 128 28.02 -1.57 30.37
N ASP A 129 26.86 -2.18 30.60
CA ASP A 129 26.65 -3.10 31.73
C ASP A 129 27.55 -4.34 31.65
N LYS A 130 27.70 -4.92 30.45
CA LYS A 130 28.62 -6.05 30.22
C LYS A 130 30.08 -5.67 30.47
N LEU A 131 30.50 -4.49 30.03
CA LEU A 131 31.87 -4.01 30.25
C LEU A 131 32.15 -3.76 31.74
N SER A 132 31.19 -3.19 32.48
CA SER A 132 31.27 -2.99 33.92
C SER A 132 31.45 -4.32 34.69
N GLY A 133 30.71 -5.36 34.31
CA GLY A 133 30.88 -6.70 34.86
C GLY A 133 32.27 -7.30 34.61
N ASN A 134 32.81 -7.15 33.40
CA ASN A 134 34.15 -7.63 33.05
C ASN A 134 35.27 -6.92 33.82
N ILE A 135 35.12 -5.60 34.03
CA ILE A 135 36.09 -4.82 34.84
C ILE A 135 36.11 -5.34 36.28
N LYS A 136 34.94 -5.53 36.90
CA LYS A 136 34.83 -6.08 38.25
C LYS A 136 35.46 -7.47 38.37
N ASN A 137 35.24 -8.36 37.40
CA ASN A 137 35.85 -9.68 37.38
C ASN A 137 37.38 -9.61 37.30
N ASN A 138 37.94 -8.72 36.48
CA ASN A 138 39.39 -8.51 36.40
C ASN A 138 39.99 -7.97 37.71
N GLU A 139 39.27 -7.11 38.44
CA GLU A 139 39.71 -6.63 39.76
C GLU A 139 39.73 -7.75 40.80
N LEU A 140 38.70 -8.62 40.82
CA LEU A 140 38.65 -9.79 41.71
C LEU A 140 39.78 -10.79 41.41
N LEU A 141 40.12 -11.00 40.14
CA LEU A 141 41.24 -11.88 39.75
C LEU A 141 42.59 -11.34 40.23
N LYS A 142 42.81 -10.01 40.14
CA LYS A 142 44.03 -9.39 40.68
C LYS A 142 44.15 -9.61 42.19
N ALA A 143 43.06 -9.40 42.92
CA ALA A 143 43.03 -9.60 44.37
C ALA A 143 43.32 -11.07 44.77
N LEU A 144 42.94 -12.05 43.94
CA LEU A 144 43.20 -13.47 44.21
C LEU A 144 44.68 -13.87 44.00
N VAL A 145 45.36 -13.24 43.03
CA VAL A 145 46.79 -13.48 42.76
C VAL A 145 47.68 -12.87 43.85
N GLU A 146 47.19 -11.84 44.54
CA GLU A 146 47.89 -11.18 45.65
C GLU A 146 47.69 -11.89 47.01
N VAL A 147 46.95 -13.00 47.07
CA VAL A 147 46.76 -13.77 48.31
C VAL A 147 48.06 -14.49 48.70
N PRO A 148 48.63 -14.24 49.89
CA PRO A 148 49.83 -14.91 50.34
C PRO A 148 49.60 -16.42 50.48
N ILE A 149 50.47 -17.24 49.88
CA ILE A 149 50.45 -18.69 50.07
C ILE A 149 50.88 -18.94 51.52
N VAL A 150 49.95 -19.39 52.36
CA VAL A 150 50.30 -19.91 53.68
C VAL A 150 50.86 -21.31 53.46
N GLU A 151 52.18 -21.43 53.48
CA GLU A 151 52.85 -22.73 53.57
C GLU A 151 52.41 -23.39 54.89
N LYS A 152 51.74 -24.54 54.81
CA LYS A 152 51.47 -25.35 56.00
C LYS A 152 52.80 -25.92 56.46
N GLU A 153 53.28 -25.48 57.62
CA GLU A 153 54.34 -26.19 58.34
C GLU A 153 53.78 -27.58 58.72
N GLU A 154 54.39 -28.62 58.15
CA GLU A 154 54.32 -29.98 58.67
C GLU A 154 55.09 -29.99 60.00
N ASP A 155 54.35 -30.00 61.11
CA ASP A 155 54.94 -30.14 62.44
C ASP A 155 55.22 -31.63 62.67
N ASP A 156 56.48 -32.00 62.48
CA ASP A 156 57.04 -33.33 62.69
C ASP A 156 57.85 -33.30 64.00
N SER A 157 57.21 -33.54 65.15
CA SER A 157 57.77 -34.12 66.41
C SER A 157 56.77 -34.13 67.57
#